data_AF-A0A9D6T374-F1
#
_entry.id   AF-A0A9D6T374-F1
#
_cell.length_a   1.000
_cell.length_b   1.000
_cell.length_c   1.000
_cell.angle_alpha   90.00
_cell.angle_beta   90.00
_cell.angle_gamma   90.00
#
_symmetry.space_group_name_H-M   'P 1'
#
loop_
_entity.id
_entity.type
_entity.pdbx_description
1 polymer ?
#
loop_
_entity_poly.entity_id
_entity_poly.type
_entity_poly.pdbx_seq_one_letter_code
_entity_poly.pdbx_strand_id
1 'polypeptide(L)'
;MELGTKAKGTYVLLMRLHQPATIAVARLELRLPPGHYAYVGSAMGGLAGRLRHHLTPLSRSHWHIDRLRRYAPVEEVWCAETAAREECAWAGELQCNGGEPVPGFGASDCRCRSHLFRFQAPPSPQEVLPLATRRFVLLGLTPAEAARFLKLGEFPNCSRFDSAEK
;
A
#
# COMPACT_ATOMS: atom_id res chain seq x y z
N MET A 1 17.82 6.51 -7.12
CA MET A 1 17.19 7.73 -6.56
C MET A 1 16.62 7.37 -5.21
N GLU A 2 16.83 8.18 -4.18
CA GLU A 2 16.47 7.91 -2.78
C GLU A 2 15.08 8.49 -2.45
N LEU A 3 14.30 7.87 -1.57
CA LEU A 3 13.07 8.50 -1.04
C LEU A 3 13.53 9.49 0.02
N GLY A 4 13.34 10.80 -0.21
CA GLY A 4 13.71 11.80 0.78
C GLY A 4 13.05 11.48 2.13
N THR A 5 13.80 11.58 3.23
CA THR A 5 13.29 11.26 4.58
C THR A 5 12.06 12.11 4.99
N LYS A 6 11.84 13.24 4.31
CA LYS A 6 10.67 14.13 4.43
C LYS A 6 9.79 14.20 3.17
N ALA A 7 10.05 13.37 2.15
CA ALA A 7 9.26 13.38 0.92
C ALA A 7 7.80 13.06 1.24
N LYS A 8 6.92 14.00 0.93
CA LYS A 8 5.46 13.80 1.04
C LYS A 8 5.00 12.96 -0.12
N GLY A 9 3.85 12.31 0.04
CA GLY A 9 3.29 11.58 -1.08
C GLY A 9 2.05 10.77 -0.80
N THR A 10 1.64 10.06 -1.84
CA THR A 10 0.56 9.07 -1.83
C THR A 10 1.17 7.70 -2.07
N TYR A 11 0.58 6.66 -1.48
CA TYR A 11 1.02 5.28 -1.65
C TYR A 11 -0.16 4.33 -1.76
N VAL A 12 0.08 3.19 -2.40
CA VAL A 12 -0.80 2.02 -2.38
C VAL A 12 -0.06 0.86 -1.72
N LEU A 13 -0.71 0.16 -0.80
CA LEU A 13 -0.25 -1.11 -0.25
C LEU A 13 -1.02 -2.25 -0.90
N LEU A 14 -0.30 -3.17 -1.52
CA LEU A 14 -0.85 -4.38 -2.12
C LEU A 14 -0.65 -5.53 -1.14
N MET A 15 -1.73 -6.24 -0.84
CA MET A 15 -1.72 -7.37 0.09
C MET A 15 -2.57 -8.51 -0.47
N ARG A 16 -2.19 -9.75 -0.19
CA ARG A 16 -3.02 -10.92 -0.47
C ARG A 16 -3.66 -11.44 0.81
N LEU A 17 -4.98 -11.60 0.78
CA LEU A 17 -5.71 -12.31 1.81
C LEU A 17 -6.04 -13.71 1.29
N HIS A 18 -5.40 -14.73 1.87
CA HIS A 18 -5.57 -16.12 1.42
C HIS A 18 -6.84 -16.79 1.96
N GLN A 19 -7.30 -16.38 3.14
CA GLN A 19 -8.46 -16.94 3.84
C GLN A 19 -9.38 -15.80 4.29
N PRO A 20 -10.71 -16.00 4.34
CA PRO A 20 -11.60 -14.95 4.78
C PRO A 20 -11.25 -14.48 6.19
N ALA A 21 -11.33 -13.17 6.43
CA ALA A 21 -11.01 -12.57 7.72
C ALA A 21 -12.11 -11.59 8.14
N THR A 22 -12.43 -11.60 9.44
CA THR A 22 -13.26 -10.57 10.04
C THR A 22 -12.36 -9.60 10.78
N ILE A 23 -12.46 -8.32 10.43
CA ILE A 23 -11.66 -7.26 11.06
C ILE A 23 -12.56 -6.21 11.71
N ALA A 24 -12.19 -5.81 12.92
CA ALA A 24 -12.81 -4.69 13.61
C ALA A 24 -12.03 -3.40 13.31
N VAL A 25 -12.69 -2.46 12.64
CA VAL A 25 -12.13 -1.16 12.23
C VAL A 25 -13.03 -0.06 12.79
N ALA A 26 -12.52 0.69 13.77
CA ALA A 26 -13.31 1.67 14.52
C ALA A 26 -14.62 1.05 15.08
N ARG A 27 -15.79 1.45 14.57
CA ARG A 27 -17.12 0.94 14.96
C ARG A 27 -17.71 -0.04 13.95
N LEU A 28 -16.94 -0.46 12.95
CA LEU A 28 -17.36 -1.36 11.88
C LEU A 28 -16.70 -2.72 12.08
N GLU A 29 -17.51 -3.77 11.95
CA GLU A 29 -17.01 -5.12 11.76
C GLU A 29 -17.15 -5.48 10.28
N LEU A 30 -16.02 -5.81 9.65
CA LEU A 30 -15.96 -6.05 8.21
C LEU A 30 -15.53 -7.49 7.96
N ARG A 31 -16.37 -8.24 7.26
CA ARG A 31 -16.04 -9.58 6.76
C ARG A 31 -15.43 -9.46 5.37
N LEU A 32 -14.16 -9.82 5.24
CA LEU A 32 -13.39 -9.72 4.02
C LEU A 32 -13.20 -11.12 3.40
N PRO A 33 -13.66 -11.34 2.16
CA PRO A 33 -13.39 -12.60 1.46
C PRO A 33 -11.93 -12.67 0.97
N PRO A 34 -11.40 -13.86 0.62
CA PRO A 34 -10.09 -13.98 0.00
C PRO A 34 -9.98 -13.12 -1.27
N GLY A 35 -8.79 -12.57 -1.52
CA GLY A 35 -8.57 -11.69 -2.67
C GLY A 35 -7.27 -10.89 -2.59
N HIS A 36 -7.02 -10.10 -3.64
CA HIS A 36 -5.98 -9.07 -3.63
C HIS A 36 -6.59 -7.78 -3.10
N TYR A 37 -5.88 -7.11 -2.20
CA TYR A 37 -6.33 -5.90 -1.55
C TYR A 37 -5.36 -4.76 -1.86
N ALA A 38 -5.89 -3.67 -2.39
CA ALA A 38 -5.16 -2.43 -2.59
C ALA A 38 -5.68 -1.37 -1.62
N TYR A 39 -4.81 -0.87 -0.76
CA TYR A 39 -5.12 0.23 0.17
C TYR A 39 -4.38 1.49 -0.25
N VAL A 40 -5.10 2.58 -0.50
CA VAL A 40 -4.50 3.88 -0.79
C VAL A 40 -4.41 4.73 0.49
N GLY A 41 -3.29 5.41 0.68
CA GLY A 41 -3.10 6.34 1.78
C GLY A 41 -2.12 7.46 1.46
N SER A 42 -2.11 8.48 2.31
CA SER A 42 -1.20 9.62 2.21
C SER A 42 -0.16 9.66 3.34
N ALA A 43 1.03 10.12 2.95
CA ALA A 43 2.19 10.27 3.81
C ALA A 43 2.66 11.74 3.82
N MET A 44 1.76 12.66 4.17
CA MET A 44 2.04 14.10 4.22
C MET A 44 3.05 14.50 5.31
N GLY A 45 3.36 13.60 6.24
CA GLY A 45 4.44 13.73 7.22
C GLY A 45 5.74 13.01 6.82
N GLY A 46 5.80 12.38 5.64
CA GLY A 46 6.95 11.65 5.11
C GLY A 46 6.64 10.21 4.71
N LEU A 47 6.87 9.87 3.44
CA LEU A 47 6.71 8.53 2.85
C LEU A 47 7.58 7.50 3.56
N ALA A 48 8.88 7.76 3.73
CA ALA A 48 9.80 6.81 4.33
C ALA A 48 9.35 6.36 5.73
N GLY A 49 8.89 7.29 6.57
CA GLY A 49 8.37 6.98 7.90
C GLY A 49 7.08 6.17 7.86
N ARG A 50 6.13 6.56 7.00
CA ARG A 50 4.84 5.87 6.86
C ARG A 50 5.01 4.45 6.31
N LEU A 51 5.80 4.29 5.25
CA LEU A 51 6.09 2.97 4.68
C LEU A 51 6.84 2.08 5.67
N ARG A 52 7.78 2.63 6.45
CA ARG A 52 8.47 1.87 7.51
C ARG A 52 7.51 1.29 8.52
N HIS A 53 6.51 2.05 8.95
CA HIS A 53 5.46 1.52 9.82
C HIS A 53 4.67 0.37 9.15
N HIS A 54 4.31 0.54 7.89
CA HIS A 54 3.53 -0.47 7.15
C HIS A 54 4.30 -1.73 6.78
N LEU A 55 5.62 -1.69 6.83
CA LEU A 55 6.48 -2.82 6.48
C LEU A 55 7.12 -3.48 7.70
N THR A 56 7.13 -2.81 8.84
CA THR A 56 7.59 -3.38 10.12
C THR A 56 6.47 -4.22 10.76
N PRO A 57 6.78 -5.35 11.44
CA PRO A 57 5.82 -6.11 12.20
C PRO A 57 4.99 -5.24 13.17
N LEU A 58 3.70 -5.50 13.23
CA LEU A 58 2.76 -4.75 14.05
C LEU A 58 2.96 -5.05 15.54
N SER A 59 3.38 -4.05 16.32
CA SER A 59 3.34 -4.11 17.78
C SER A 59 2.02 -3.57 18.35
N ARG A 60 1.49 -2.50 17.74
CA ARG A 60 0.20 -1.89 18.03
C ARG A 60 -0.43 -1.38 16.74
N SER A 61 -1.75 -1.44 16.65
CA SER A 61 -2.48 -1.05 15.45
C SER A 61 -2.95 0.40 15.57
N HIS A 62 -2.39 1.30 14.77
CA HIS A 62 -2.65 2.75 14.83
C HIS A 62 -3.56 3.22 13.69
N TRP A 63 -3.46 2.63 12.50
CA TRP A 63 -4.30 2.97 11.34
C TRP A 63 -5.32 1.87 11.03
N HIS A 64 -6.39 2.18 10.31
CA HIS A 64 -7.39 1.21 9.87
C HIS A 64 -6.75 0.01 9.15
N ILE A 65 -5.78 0.28 8.27
CA ILE A 65 -5.05 -0.74 7.51
C ILE A 65 -4.23 -1.70 8.39
N ASP A 66 -3.81 -1.27 9.59
CA ASP A 66 -3.08 -2.13 10.53
C ASP A 66 -3.93 -3.27 11.09
N ARG A 67 -5.26 -3.21 10.96
CA ARG A 67 -6.15 -4.30 11.34
C ARG A 67 -6.13 -5.42 10.30
N LEU A 68 -6.14 -5.06 9.00
CA LEU A 68 -6.05 -6.01 7.89
C LEU A 68 -4.66 -6.62 7.77
N ARG A 69 -3.60 -5.83 7.99
CA ARG A 69 -2.20 -6.27 7.91
C ARG A 69 -1.84 -7.48 8.80
N ARG A 70 -2.64 -7.78 9.83
CA ARG A 70 -2.48 -9.00 10.65
C ARG A 70 -2.83 -10.29 9.91
N TYR A 71 -3.69 -10.19 8.89
CA TYR A 71 -4.21 -11.30 8.12
C TYR A 71 -3.64 -11.34 6.70
N ALA A 72 -3.23 -10.18 6.18
CA ALA A 72 -2.71 -10.01 4.83
C ALA A 72 -1.43 -9.16 4.89
N PRO A 73 -0.23 -9.76 4.86
CA PRO A 73 1.02 -9.00 4.83
C PRO A 73 1.12 -8.18 3.54
N VAL A 74 1.89 -7.09 3.59
CA VAL A 74 2.15 -6.25 2.41
C VAL A 74 3.12 -6.98 1.50
N GLU A 75 2.72 -7.19 0.24
CA GLU A 75 3.52 -7.85 -0.79
C GLU A 75 4.24 -6.81 -1.67
N GLU A 76 3.57 -5.70 -1.95
CA GLU A 76 4.07 -4.67 -2.85
C GLU A 76 3.61 -3.26 -2.41
N VAL A 77 4.42 -2.25 -2.74
CA VAL A 77 4.11 -0.84 -2.48
C VAL A 77 4.28 -0.02 -3.75
N TRP A 78 3.25 0.75 -4.06
CA TRP A 78 3.32 1.81 -5.07
C TRP A 78 3.37 3.15 -4.38
N CYS A 79 4.18 4.10 -4.85
CA CYS A 79 4.23 5.41 -4.23
C CYS A 79 4.57 6.53 -5.20
N ALA A 80 4.20 7.74 -4.82
CA ALA A 80 4.52 8.95 -5.54
C ALA A 80 4.97 10.01 -4.58
N GLU A 81 6.11 10.63 -4.86
CA GLU A 81 6.53 11.83 -4.17
C GLU A 81 5.69 13.00 -4.72
N THR A 82 4.76 13.50 -3.90
CA THR A 82 3.88 14.61 -4.27
C THR A 82 3.57 15.44 -3.02
N ALA A 83 3.54 16.77 -3.20
CA ALA A 83 3.08 17.68 -2.17
C ALA A 83 1.54 17.75 -2.10
N ALA A 84 0.85 17.28 -3.15
CA ALA A 84 -0.60 17.26 -3.24
C ALA A 84 -1.18 16.03 -2.51
N ARG A 85 -2.43 16.15 -2.06
CA ARG A 85 -3.20 15.04 -1.50
C ARG A 85 -3.94 14.33 -2.62
N GLU A 86 -3.30 13.33 -3.22
CA GLU A 86 -3.85 12.58 -4.35
C GLU A 86 -4.57 11.29 -3.95
N GLU A 87 -4.65 10.99 -2.65
CA GLU A 87 -5.27 9.78 -2.08
C GLU A 87 -6.65 9.50 -2.66
N CYS A 88 -7.52 10.52 -2.74
CA CYS A 88 -8.87 10.37 -3.29
C CYS A 88 -8.88 10.15 -4.80
N ALA A 89 -7.94 10.74 -5.55
CA ALA A 89 -7.83 10.55 -6.98
C ALA A 89 -7.41 9.10 -7.29
N TRP A 90 -6.41 8.60 -6.57
CA TRP A 90 -5.94 7.22 -6.68
C TRP A 90 -6.98 6.20 -6.22
N ALA A 91 -7.78 6.53 -5.20
CA ALA A 91 -8.95 5.72 -4.83
C ALA A 91 -9.95 5.61 -5.99
N GLY A 92 -10.17 6.70 -6.72
CA GLY A 92 -10.98 6.72 -7.93
C GLY A 92 -10.42 5.80 -9.01
N GLU A 93 -9.12 5.88 -9.30
CA GLU A 93 -8.46 5.02 -10.30
C GLU A 93 -8.54 3.54 -9.93
N LEU A 94 -8.29 3.18 -8.66
CA LEU A 94 -8.47 1.80 -8.18
C LEU A 94 -9.89 1.30 -8.43
N GLN A 95 -10.90 2.13 -8.17
CA GLN A 95 -12.29 1.77 -8.39
C GLN A 95 -12.62 1.62 -9.88
N CYS A 96 -12.15 2.54 -10.73
CA CYS A 96 -12.37 2.51 -12.18
C CYS A 96 -11.74 1.28 -12.84
N ASN A 97 -10.61 0.81 -12.31
CA ASN A 97 -9.87 -0.34 -12.83
C ASN A 97 -10.29 -1.68 -12.18
N GLY A 98 -11.55 -1.79 -11.75
CA GLY A 98 -12.12 -3.06 -11.29
C GLY A 98 -11.99 -3.34 -9.79
N GLY A 99 -11.54 -2.36 -9.00
CA GLY A 99 -11.49 -2.47 -7.56
C GLY A 99 -12.88 -2.43 -6.92
N GLU A 100 -13.27 -3.51 -6.25
CA GLU A 100 -14.50 -3.57 -5.46
C GLU A 100 -14.27 -2.84 -4.12
N PRO A 101 -14.94 -1.70 -3.85
CA PRO A 101 -14.69 -0.92 -2.63
C PRO A 101 -15.17 -1.67 -1.39
N VAL A 102 -14.37 -1.64 -0.32
CA VAL A 102 -14.77 -2.08 1.03
C VAL A 102 -15.40 -0.90 1.78
N PRO A 103 -16.75 -0.77 1.83
CA PRO A 103 -17.39 0.50 2.19
C PRO A 103 -16.96 1.02 3.58
N GLY A 104 -16.66 2.31 3.65
CA GLY A 104 -16.30 3.01 4.89
C GLY A 104 -14.86 2.77 5.37
N PHE A 105 -14.07 1.95 4.68
CA PHE A 105 -12.69 1.69 5.09
C PHE A 105 -11.77 2.86 4.71
N GLY A 106 -11.13 3.49 5.71
CA GLY A 106 -10.11 4.52 5.45
C GLY A 106 -10.63 5.85 4.91
N ALA A 107 -11.93 6.02 4.72
CA ALA A 107 -12.54 7.20 4.09
C ALA A 107 -13.29 8.11 5.09
N SER A 108 -12.85 8.16 6.35
CA SER A 108 -13.55 8.89 7.42
C SER A 108 -13.47 10.41 7.32
N ASP A 109 -12.49 10.94 6.60
CA ASP A 109 -12.20 12.37 6.43
C ASP A 109 -12.44 12.86 4.99
N CYS A 110 -13.05 12.02 4.14
CA CYS A 110 -13.35 12.34 2.74
C CYS A 110 -14.73 11.82 2.32
N ARG A 111 -15.11 12.03 1.06
CA ARG A 111 -16.38 11.55 0.47
C ARG A 111 -16.21 10.24 -0.32
N CYS A 112 -15.03 9.64 -0.31
CA CYS A 112 -14.79 8.39 -1.02
C CYS A 112 -15.63 7.26 -0.40
N ARG A 113 -16.07 6.31 -1.22
CA ARG A 113 -16.76 5.11 -0.71
C ARG A 113 -15.85 4.26 0.16
N SER A 114 -14.58 4.19 -0.21
CA SER A 114 -13.53 3.43 0.45
C SER A 114 -12.16 3.89 -0.04
N HIS A 115 -11.12 3.68 0.77
CA HIS A 115 -9.72 3.70 0.35
C HIS A 115 -9.08 2.29 0.34
N LEU A 116 -9.88 1.25 0.60
CA LEU A 116 -9.53 -0.16 0.46
C LEU A 116 -10.39 -0.83 -0.61
N PHE A 117 -9.75 -1.52 -1.55
CA PHE A 117 -10.40 -2.15 -2.69
C PHE A 117 -9.98 -3.62 -2.80
N ARG A 118 -10.93 -4.51 -3.09
CA ARG A 118 -10.68 -5.92 -3.39
C ARG A 118 -10.64 -6.12 -4.89
N PHE A 119 -9.69 -6.92 -5.36
CA PHE A 119 -9.58 -7.39 -6.73
C PHE A 119 -9.52 -8.92 -6.77
N GLN A 120 -10.05 -9.51 -7.85
CA GLN A 120 -9.96 -10.95 -8.09
C GLN A 120 -8.53 -11.34 -8.48
N ALA A 121 -7.92 -10.59 -9.41
CA ALA A 121 -6.52 -10.67 -9.82
C ALA A 121 -5.71 -9.48 -9.23
N PRO A 122 -4.38 -9.56 -9.09
CA PRO A 122 -3.61 -8.43 -8.60
C PRO A 122 -3.67 -7.29 -9.63
N PRO A 123 -4.03 -6.05 -9.24
CA PRO A 123 -4.05 -4.94 -10.17
C PRO A 123 -2.63 -4.56 -10.60
N SER A 124 -2.48 -4.02 -11.80
CA SER A 124 -1.20 -3.53 -12.29
C SER A 124 -1.00 -2.04 -11.93
N PRO A 125 0.24 -1.64 -11.59
CA PRO A 125 0.54 -0.24 -11.34
C PRO A 125 0.28 0.67 -12.55
N GLN A 126 0.39 0.15 -13.78
CA GLN A 126 0.13 0.89 -15.01
C GLN A 126 -1.36 1.19 -15.23
N GLU A 127 -2.23 0.36 -14.67
CA GLU A 127 -3.69 0.54 -14.71
C GLU A 127 -4.14 1.60 -13.71
N VAL A 128 -3.45 1.68 -12.56
CA VAL A 128 -3.90 2.46 -11.39
C VAL A 128 -3.18 3.80 -11.25
N LEU A 129 -1.89 3.87 -11.60
CA LEU A 129 -1.11 5.09 -11.44
C LEU A 129 -0.98 5.84 -12.76
N PRO A 130 -1.25 7.16 -12.79
CA PRO A 130 -0.93 7.97 -13.96
C PRO A 130 0.53 7.76 -14.35
N LEU A 131 0.84 7.55 -15.63
CA LEU A 131 2.18 7.25 -16.14
C LEU A 131 3.30 8.24 -15.71
N ALA A 132 2.91 9.45 -15.26
CA ALA A 132 3.78 10.46 -14.68
C ALA A 132 4.32 10.09 -13.27
N THR A 133 3.72 9.10 -12.63
CA THR A 133 3.93 8.70 -11.24
C THR A 133 4.96 7.58 -11.18
N ARG A 134 6.22 7.89 -11.46
CA ARG A 134 7.27 6.87 -11.65
C ARG A 134 8.01 6.55 -10.35
N ARG A 135 7.37 5.81 -9.42
CA ARG A 135 8.11 5.14 -8.34
C ARG A 135 7.40 3.91 -7.74
N PHE A 136 7.77 2.74 -8.25
CA PHE A 136 7.27 1.45 -7.77
C PHE A 136 8.32 0.77 -6.92
N VAL A 137 7.93 0.26 -5.75
CA VAL A 137 8.81 -0.56 -4.90
C VAL A 137 8.14 -1.92 -4.74
N LEU A 138 8.47 -2.82 -5.66
CA LEU A 138 8.21 -4.24 -5.54
C LEU A 138 9.13 -4.76 -4.44
N LEU A 139 8.57 -4.98 -3.25
CA LEU A 139 9.42 -5.41 -2.16
C LEU A 139 9.74 -6.88 -2.31
N GLY A 140 8.82 -7.82 -2.52
CA GLY A 140 9.20 -9.26 -2.58
C GLY A 140 10.05 -9.73 -1.38
N LEU A 141 10.08 -8.91 -0.33
CA LEU A 141 10.99 -8.97 0.82
C LEU A 141 10.13 -9.29 2.02
N THR A 142 10.69 -10.07 2.93
CA THR A 142 10.05 -10.30 4.23
C THR A 142 9.97 -8.98 5.02
N PRO A 143 9.03 -8.84 5.97
CA PRO A 143 8.88 -7.63 6.80
C PRO A 143 10.18 -7.14 7.48
N ALA A 144 11.09 -8.07 7.84
CA ALA A 144 12.38 -7.73 8.44
C ALA A 144 13.37 -7.12 7.42
N GLU A 145 13.32 -7.58 6.18
CA GLU A 145 14.15 -7.10 5.08
C GLU A 145 13.65 -5.75 4.55
N ALA A 146 12.32 -5.59 4.43
CA ALA A 146 11.71 -4.30 4.12
C ALA A 146 11.98 -3.24 5.22
N ALA A 147 12.01 -3.64 6.49
CA ALA A 147 12.37 -2.75 7.60
C ALA A 147 13.86 -2.32 7.59
N ARG A 148 14.77 -3.19 7.12
CA ARG A 148 16.19 -2.85 6.88
C ARG A 148 16.35 -1.91 5.67
N PHE A 149 15.64 -2.18 4.58
CA PHE A 149 15.58 -1.36 3.37
C PHE A 149 15.20 0.10 3.66
N LEU A 150 14.21 0.33 4.54
CA LEU A 150 13.79 1.68 4.93
C LEU A 150 14.68 2.35 5.96
N LYS A 151 15.45 1.58 6.76
CA LYS A 151 16.37 2.16 7.75
C LYS A 151 17.65 2.70 7.13
N LEU A 152 18.10 2.14 6.01
CA LEU A 152 19.40 2.47 5.43
C LEU A 152 19.38 3.67 4.48
N GLY A 153 18.25 4.05 3.89
CA GLY A 153 18.21 5.14 2.89
C GLY A 153 18.94 4.81 1.58
N GLU A 154 19.86 3.85 1.60
CA GLU A 154 20.64 3.39 0.46
C GLU A 154 19.86 2.37 -0.37
N PHE A 155 19.51 2.79 -1.58
CA PHE A 155 19.11 1.87 -2.65
C PHE A 155 20.39 1.17 -3.11
N PRO A 156 20.50 -0.18 -3.04
CA PRO A 156 21.65 -0.85 -3.60
C PRO A 156 21.73 -0.51 -5.08
N ASN A 157 22.91 -0.07 -5.53
CA ASN A 157 23.22 0.11 -6.95
C ASN A 157 22.89 -1.20 -7.67
N CYS A 158 21.90 -1.12 -8.56
CA CYS A 158 21.35 -2.26 -9.25
C CYS A 158 22.37 -2.76 -10.28
N SER A 159 23.05 -3.85 -9.95
CA SER A 159 23.74 -4.72 -10.90
C SER A 159 23.34 -6.20 -10.69
N ARG A 160 22.16 -6.46 -10.11
CA ARG A 160 21.66 -7.82 -9.79
C ARG A 160 20.27 -8.13 -10.34
N PHE A 161 19.98 -7.61 -11.54
CA PHE A 161 19.02 -8.26 -12.44
C PHE A 161 19.74 -8.62 -13.73
N ASP A 162 20.84 -9.34 -13.61
CA ASP A 162 21.30 -10.22 -14.68
C ASP A 162 21.00 -11.66 -14.26
N SER A 163 20.24 -12.33 -15.11
CA SER A 163 20.04 -13.78 -15.21
C SER A 163 19.17 -14.47 -14.15
N ALA A 164 17.98 -14.90 -14.58
CA ALA A 164 17.56 -16.31 -14.48
C ALA A 164 16.33 -16.57 -15.38
N GLU A 165 16.56 -16.61 -16.70
CA GLU A 165 15.89 -17.62 -17.52
C GLU A 165 16.81 -18.84 -17.58
N LYS A 166 16.35 -19.92 -16.93
CA LYS A 166 16.62 -21.37 -17.06
C LYS A 166 16.85 -22.04 -15.72
#